data_AF-A0A7G1N952-F1
#
_entry.id   AF-A0A7G1N952-F1
#
_cell.length_a   1.000
_cell.length_b   1.000
_cell.length_c   1.000
_cell.angle_alpha   90.00
_cell.angle_beta   90.00
_cell.angle_gamma   90.00
#
_symmetry.space_group_name_H-M   'P 1'
#
loop_
_entity.id
_entity.type
_entity.pdbx_description
1 polymer ?
#
loop_
_entity_poly.entity_id
_entity_poly.type
_entity_poly.pdbx_seq_one_letter_code
_entity_poly.pdbx_strand_id
1 'polypeptide(L)'
;MIQCKHRRNGARGSAVGTPDLQVLNGTARPVHGADVAVIVTNGRVTGLAVTFAKQQRLHVVDRQTLAVWASGSRPLWELLRAVPPPRRPTSLS
;
A
#
# COMPACT_ATOMS: atom_id res chain seq x y z
N MET A 1 -0.90 -8.60 -0.29
CA MET A 1 -1.29 -8.06 -1.61
C MET A 1 -0.68 -6.68 -1.78
N ILE A 2 -0.07 -6.43 -2.93
CA ILE A 2 0.41 -5.11 -3.32
C ILE A 2 -0.33 -4.70 -4.60
N GLN A 3 -0.91 -3.51 -4.61
CA GLN A 3 -1.49 -2.92 -5.81
C GLN A 3 -0.68 -1.68 -6.19
N CYS A 4 -0.30 -1.61 -7.46
CA CYS A 4 0.49 -0.51 -7.99
C CYS A 4 -0.37 0.40 -8.87
N LYS A 5 -0.29 1.72 -8.67
CA LYS A 5 -0.97 2.72 -9.47
C LYS A 5 0.01 3.75 -10.00
N HIS A 6 0.33 3.64 -11.29
CA HIS A 6 1.15 4.63 -11.98
C HIS A 6 0.32 5.86 -12.36
N ARG A 7 0.87 7.05 -12.11
CA ARG A 7 0.32 8.35 -12.52
C ARG A 7 1.25 8.96 -13.56
N ARG A 8 0.70 9.24 -14.76
CA ARG A 8 1.44 9.77 -15.92
C ARG A 8 2.31 10.98 -15.55
N ASN A 9 1.74 11.95 -14.81
CA ASN A 9 2.44 13.18 -14.44
C ASN A 9 3.01 13.14 -13.00
N GLY A 10 3.19 11.94 -12.43
CA GLY A 10 3.72 11.76 -11.07
C GLY A 10 2.99 12.61 -10.03
N ALA A 11 3.75 13.36 -9.23
CA ALA A 11 3.19 14.26 -8.21
C ALA A 11 2.33 15.40 -8.78
N ARG A 12 2.51 15.76 -10.06
CA ARG A 12 1.70 16.80 -10.74
C ARG A 12 0.43 16.23 -11.38
N GLY A 13 0.24 14.91 -11.35
CA GLY A 13 -0.93 14.23 -11.93
C GLY A 13 -2.09 14.05 -10.97
N SER A 14 -3.07 13.27 -11.42
CA SER A 14 -4.19 12.83 -10.57
C SER A 14 -3.67 12.04 -9.37
N ALA A 15 -4.20 12.36 -8.18
CA ALA A 15 -3.84 11.65 -6.97
C ALA A 15 -4.57 10.31 -6.88
N VAL A 16 -3.98 9.37 -6.12
CA VAL A 16 -4.71 8.20 -5.62
C VAL A 16 -5.75 8.67 -4.62
N GLY A 17 -7.01 8.30 -4.88
CA GLY A 17 -8.15 8.68 -4.05
C GLY A 17 -8.70 7.50 -3.25
N THR A 18 -9.69 7.79 -2.40
CA THR A 18 -10.41 6.77 -1.63
C THR A 18 -10.99 5.64 -2.48
N PRO A 19 -11.53 5.88 -3.70
CA PRO A 19 -12.03 4.79 -4.55
C PRO A 19 -10.96 3.74 -4.91
N ASP A 20 -9.71 4.17 -5.18
CA ASP A 20 -8.61 3.24 -5.45
C ASP A 20 -8.35 2.34 -4.23
N LEU A 21 -8.45 2.88 -3.01
CA LEU A 21 -8.27 2.13 -1.76
C LEU A 21 -9.46 1.24 -1.40
N GLN A 22 -10.68 1.64 -1.75
CA GLN A 22 -11.87 0.82 -1.54
C GLN A 22 -11.82 -0.47 -2.38
N VAL A 23 -11.34 -0.37 -3.63
CA VAL A 23 -11.11 -1.53 -4.49
C VAL A 23 -10.04 -2.46 -3.88
N LEU A 24 -8.92 -1.90 -3.41
CA LEU A 24 -7.90 -2.68 -2.71
C LEU A 24 -8.47 -3.36 -1.47
N ASN A 25 -9.22 -2.63 -0.63
CA ASN A 25 -9.78 -3.16 0.61
C ASN A 25 -10.76 -4.31 0.36
N GLY A 26 -11.64 -4.13 -0.64
CA GLY A 26 -12.66 -5.11 -1.00
C GLY A 26 -12.11 -6.40 -1.60
N THR A 27 -10.85 -6.42 -2.05
CA THR A 27 -10.23 -7.58 -2.70
C THR A 27 -9.12 -8.20 -1.86
N ALA A 28 -8.30 -7.40 -1.17
CA ALA A 28 -7.10 -7.89 -0.51
C ALA A 28 -7.37 -9.02 0.50
N ARG A 29 -8.33 -8.83 1.41
CA ARG A 29 -8.68 -9.85 2.41
C ARG A 29 -9.70 -10.84 1.88
N PRO A 30 -10.85 -10.39 1.33
CA PRO A 30 -11.92 -11.32 0.99
C PRO A 30 -11.57 -12.26 -0.17
N VAL A 31 -10.79 -11.79 -1.14
CA VAL A 31 -10.46 -12.57 -2.35
C VAL A 31 -9.09 -13.20 -2.25
N HIS A 32 -8.10 -12.47 -1.72
CA HIS A 32 -6.70 -12.91 -1.75
C HIS A 32 -6.15 -13.36 -0.39
N GLY A 33 -6.95 -13.35 0.68
CA GLY A 33 -6.51 -13.76 2.02
C GLY A 33 -5.28 -12.99 2.53
N ALA A 34 -5.10 -11.75 2.07
CA ALA A 34 -3.89 -10.99 2.36
C ALA A 34 -3.93 -10.35 3.75
N ASP A 35 -2.97 -10.70 4.60
CA ASP A 35 -2.78 -10.06 5.91
C ASP A 35 -2.35 -8.60 5.77
N VAL A 36 -1.50 -8.35 4.77
CA VAL A 36 -0.93 -7.03 4.46
C VAL A 36 -1.46 -6.58 3.09
N ALA A 37 -2.05 -5.39 3.06
CA ALA A 37 -2.52 -4.75 1.85
C ALA A 37 -1.81 -3.40 1.66
N VAL A 38 -1.17 -3.20 0.52
CA VAL A 38 -0.36 -2.01 0.23
C VAL A 38 -0.79 -1.40 -1.11
N ILE A 39 -1.02 -0.08 -1.14
CA ILE A 39 -1.07 0.69 -2.39
C ILE A 39 0.29 1.35 -2.62
N VAL A 40 0.86 1.19 -3.82
CA VAL A 40 2.11 1.82 -4.23
C VAL A 40 1.84 2.77 -5.38
N THR A 41 2.34 4.01 -5.32
CA THR A 41 2.20 4.98 -6.41
C THR A 41 3.41 5.88 -6.58
N ASN A 42 3.72 6.25 -7.82
CA ASN A 42 4.71 7.28 -8.14
C ASN A 42 4.14 8.72 -8.03
N GLY A 43 2.86 8.85 -7.65
CA GLY A 43 2.14 10.12 -7.49
C GLY A 43 1.84 10.47 -6.04
N ARG A 44 0.89 11.39 -5.86
CA ARG A 44 0.35 11.78 -4.54
C ARG A 44 -0.83 10.91 -4.15
N VAL A 45 -1.12 10.88 -2.86
CA VAL A 45 -2.34 10.29 -2.27
C VAL A 45 -3.13 11.39 -1.59
N THR A 46 -4.45 11.41 -1.74
CA THR A 46 -5.27 12.45 -1.11
C THR A 46 -5.32 12.28 0.41
N GLY A 47 -5.54 13.37 1.16
CA GLY A 47 -5.64 13.30 2.62
C GLY A 47 -6.76 12.36 3.09
N LEU A 48 -7.92 12.40 2.44
CA LEU A 48 -9.04 11.49 2.71
C LEU A 48 -8.65 10.02 2.48
N ALA A 49 -7.89 9.74 1.41
CA ALA A 49 -7.40 8.39 1.14
C ALA A 49 -6.40 7.93 2.21
N VAL A 50 -5.51 8.80 2.68
CA VAL A 50 -4.59 8.48 3.78
C VAL A 50 -5.36 8.17 5.07
N THR A 51 -6.38 8.96 5.41
CA THR A 51 -7.24 8.71 6.58
C THR A 51 -7.98 7.38 6.45
N PHE A 52 -8.57 7.11 5.29
CA PHE A 52 -9.26 5.85 5.01
C PHE A 52 -8.30 4.64 5.10
N ALA A 53 -7.09 4.76 4.54
CA ALA A 53 -6.08 3.71 4.61
C ALA A 53 -5.75 3.36 6.07
N LYS A 54 -5.56 4.36 6.94
CA LYS A 54 -5.33 4.14 8.36
C LYS A 54 -6.49 3.40 9.04
N GLN A 55 -7.73 3.83 8.79
CA GLN A 55 -8.94 3.21 9.36
C GLN A 55 -9.09 1.73 8.94
N GLN A 56 -8.75 1.42 7.69
CA GLN A 56 -8.88 0.08 7.10
C GLN A 56 -7.60 -0.78 7.21
N ARG A 57 -6.60 -0.31 7.97
CA ARG A 57 -5.29 -0.96 8.11
C ARG A 57 -4.66 -1.30 6.76
N LEU A 58 -4.69 -0.35 5.83
CA LEU A 58 -4.01 -0.39 4.54
C LEU A 58 -2.72 0.42 4.63
N HIS A 59 -1.68 -0.06 3.96
CA HIS A 59 -0.42 0.66 3.86
C HIS A 59 -0.36 1.48 2.57
N VAL A 60 0.24 2.66 2.67
CA VAL A 60 0.45 3.56 1.54
C VAL A 60 1.94 3.75 1.34
N VAL A 61 2.39 3.49 0.12
CA VAL A 61 3.73 3.86 -0.37
C VAL A 61 3.52 4.92 -1.44
N ASP A 62 3.60 6.17 -1.02
CA ASP A 62 3.53 7.32 -1.93
C ASP A 62 4.88 7.58 -2.62
N ARG A 63 4.95 8.63 -3.43
CA ARG A 63 6.17 8.97 -4.18
C ARG A 63 7.41 9.10 -3.30
N GLN A 64 7.31 9.73 -2.13
CA GLN A 64 8.47 9.95 -1.26
C GLN A 64 8.93 8.63 -0.65
N THR A 65 7.99 7.84 -0.12
CA THR A 65 8.29 6.53 0.44
C THR A 65 8.85 5.57 -0.61
N LEU A 66 8.27 5.60 -1.83
CA LEU A 66 8.75 4.81 -2.97
C LEU A 66 10.19 5.19 -3.35
N ALA A 67 10.55 6.47 -3.31
CA ALA A 67 11.91 6.92 -3.62
C ALA A 67 12.93 6.37 -2.60
N VAL A 68 12.59 6.39 -1.31
CA VAL A 68 13.45 5.81 -0.24
C VAL A 68 13.60 4.30 -0.39
N TRP A 69 12.51 3.61 -0.74
CA TRP A 69 12.58 2.17 -0.96
C TRP A 69 13.41 1.83 -2.21
N ALA A 70 13.19 2.56 -3.30
CA ALA A 70 13.86 2.35 -4.58
C ALA A 70 15.36 2.70 -4.53
N SER A 71 15.79 3.58 -3.62
CA SER A 71 17.22 3.88 -3.42
C SER A 71 17.99 2.75 -2.72
N GLY A 72 17.32 1.65 -2.36
CA GLY A 72 17.95 0.48 -1.73
C GLY A 72 18.41 0.70 -0.29
N SER A 73 18.14 1.87 0.29
CA SER A 73 18.67 2.24 1.60
C SER A 73 17.94 1.54 2.74
N ARG A 74 16.66 1.16 2.54
CA ARG A 74 15.81 0.55 3.56
C ARG A 74 14.80 -0.41 2.92
N PRO A 75 14.61 -1.62 3.46
CA PRO A 75 13.59 -2.52 2.97
C PRO A 75 12.18 -2.02 3.30
N LEU A 76 11.20 -2.44 2.49
CA LEU A 76 9.83 -1.90 2.57
C LEU A 76 9.17 -2.13 3.94
N TRP A 77 9.41 -3.26 4.59
CA TRP A 77 8.81 -3.56 5.91
C TRP A 77 9.25 -2.60 7.01
N GLU A 78 10.43 -1.98 6.91
CA GLU A 78 10.86 -0.93 7.86
C GLU A 78 10.17 0.42 7.58
N LEU A 79 9.74 0.63 6.34
CA LEU A 79 9.02 1.84 5.93
C LEU A 79 7.54 1.74 6.28
N LEU A 80 6.99 0.52 6.22
CA LEU A 80 5.62 0.20 6.61
C LEU A 80 5.58 -0.08 8.12
N ARG A 81 5.45 0.99 8.93
CA ARG A 81 5.54 0.99 10.42
C ARG A 81 4.67 -0.02 11.20
N ALA A 82 3.87 -0.87 10.56
CA ALA A 82 2.98 -1.81 11.23
C ALA A 82 2.64 -3.03 10.36
N VAL A 83 3.65 -3.78 9.90
CA VAL A 83 3.39 -5.09 9.27
C VAL A 83 3.20 -6.13 10.37
N PRO A 84 2.06 -6.86 10.42
CA PRO A 84 1.87 -7.95 11.38
C PRO A 84 2.94 -9.05 11.19
N PRO A 85 3.28 -9.79 12.26
CA PRO A 85 4.26 -10.88 12.15
C PRO A 85 3.80 -11.92 11.11
N PRO A 86 4.75 -12.61 10.43
CA PRO A 86 4.42 -13.65 9.47
C PRO A 86 3.49 -14.70 10.12
N ARG A 87 2.45 -15.13 9.39
CA ARG A 87 1.65 -16.28 9.82
C ARG A 87 2.57 -17.49 9.99
N ARG A 88 2.38 -18.26 11.06
CA ARG A 88 3.05 -19.57 11.19
C ARG A 88 2.69 -20.41 9.95
N PRO A 89 3.66 -21.16 9.38
CA PRO A 89 3.34 -22.13 8.35
C PRO A 89 2.25 -23.07 8.89
N THR A 90 1.11 -23.12 8.22
CA THR A 90 0.19 -24.25 8.39
C THR A 90 0.94 -25.48 7.87
N SER A 91 0.80 -26.62 8.56
CA SER A 91 1.54 -27.88 8.31
C SER A 91 1.29 -28.55 6.95
N LEU A 92 0.84 -27.78 5.95
CA LEU A 92 0.56 -28.19 4.59
C LEU A 92 1.22 -27.19 3.63
N SER A 93 2.54 -27.32 3.49
CA SER A 93 3.33 -26.90 2.31
C SER A 93 4.60 -27.73 2.26
#